data_AF-A0A925RQA7-F1
#
_entry.id   AF-A0A925RQA7-F1
#
_cell.length_a   1.000
_cell.length_b   1.000
_cell.length_c   1.000
_cell.angle_alpha   90.00
_cell.angle_beta   90.00
_cell.angle_gamma   90.00
#
_symmetry.space_group_name_H-M   'P 1'
#
loop_
_entity.id
_entity.type
_entity.pdbx_description
1 polymer ?
#
loop_
_entity_poly.entity_id
_entity_poly.type
_entity_poly.pdbx_seq_one_letter_code
_entity_poly.pdbx_strand_id
1 'polypeptide(L)'
;MFRENSSVSGIPAKTSIAPANPYRAILRREIPEPLIALLCFILGIWIWDHYMGEKVGYAPGTEELALIRIDRDLLLAEAMAEDPALLRWLAHAGTVRHSVTEGIRSLELLISSQTLSPNGYRAYAALLATRDHIPVEKFLAQMNLPEQDDSQENWWNLKIASKNFQFTENGISAILRTRAILVGSLIWLLGIIGLVFLPSAWRCLRKAFHTKPKGYSAAWNPSLGLLVFMLATLAWIGFSMVMELGIARLPGLHPVVAIILDTVARILPALIALGLLFRRASHIPRSIGLDAHLHPPVLLGLFSLLVILDQPLRWLLGSFTREDPTGGLSYSDSGIFGLVFLVISACLVAPLAEEILYRGVLYRSLSNKLGVIAAALLSSIIFAAFHFYDVYGLASVAIFGFICALLYQATGSLINVIALHMLYNASITLPEWAVYHAPL
;
A
#
# COMPACT_ATOMS: atom_id res chain seq x y z
N MET A 1 -17.04 -93.71 -11.62
CA MET A 1 -17.52 -93.25 -10.30
C MET A 1 -16.77 -91.96 -9.98
N PHE A 2 -17.46 -90.83 -10.03
CA PHE A 2 -16.91 -89.47 -9.92
C PHE A 2 -16.34 -89.21 -8.51
N ARG A 3 -15.20 -88.52 -8.41
CA ARG A 3 -14.72 -87.91 -7.15
C ARG A 3 -15.02 -86.41 -7.22
N GLU A 4 -15.82 -85.95 -6.25
CA GLU A 4 -16.26 -84.57 -6.08
C GLU A 4 -15.21 -83.69 -5.39
N ASN A 5 -15.35 -82.40 -5.69
CA ASN A 5 -14.63 -81.22 -5.21
C ASN A 5 -14.66 -81.01 -3.69
N SER A 6 -13.63 -80.36 -3.17
CA SER A 6 -13.82 -79.18 -2.29
C SER A 6 -12.54 -78.34 -2.23
N SER A 7 -12.50 -77.33 -3.11
CA SER A 7 -11.58 -76.20 -2.99
C SER A 7 -12.13 -75.24 -1.92
N VAL A 8 -11.47 -75.20 -0.76
CA VAL A 8 -11.72 -74.15 0.23
C VAL A 8 -11.03 -72.87 -0.26
N SER A 9 -11.85 -71.95 -0.76
CA SER A 9 -11.46 -70.60 -1.13
C SER A 9 -11.02 -69.82 0.12
N GLY A 10 -9.74 -69.47 0.16
CA GLY A 10 -9.22 -68.50 1.12
C GLY A 10 -9.91 -67.15 0.91
N ILE A 11 -10.63 -66.68 1.93
CA ILE A 11 -11.16 -65.33 2.01
C ILE A 11 -9.95 -64.37 1.98
N PRO A 12 -9.83 -63.46 1.00
CA PRO A 12 -8.77 -62.46 1.05
C PRO A 12 -9.02 -61.55 2.24
N ALA A 13 -8.01 -61.42 3.11
CA ALA A 13 -8.03 -60.51 4.23
C ALA A 13 -8.38 -59.10 3.73
N LYS A 14 -9.51 -58.55 4.18
CA LYS A 14 -9.85 -57.14 4.00
C LYS A 14 -8.72 -56.32 4.62
N THR A 15 -7.85 -55.78 3.78
CA THR A 15 -6.97 -54.69 4.18
C THR A 15 -7.89 -53.56 4.62
N SER A 16 -7.95 -53.31 5.93
CA SER A 16 -8.68 -52.17 6.48
C SER A 16 -7.95 -50.91 6.05
N ILE A 17 -8.28 -50.40 4.86
CA ILE A 17 -7.89 -49.05 4.45
C ILE A 17 -8.56 -48.14 5.46
N ALA A 18 -7.77 -47.59 6.40
CA ALA A 18 -8.26 -46.59 7.34
C ALA A 18 -9.05 -45.53 6.54
N PRO A 19 -10.24 -45.12 6.98
CA PRO A 19 -11.07 -44.19 6.22
C PRO A 19 -10.24 -42.96 5.87
N ALA A 20 -10.20 -42.63 4.58
CA ALA A 20 -9.45 -41.48 4.09
C ALA A 20 -9.88 -40.25 4.89
N ASN A 21 -8.92 -39.58 5.53
CA ASN A 21 -9.20 -38.39 6.33
C ASN A 21 -10.05 -37.41 5.49
N PRO A 22 -11.31 -37.12 5.87
CA PRO A 22 -12.24 -36.34 5.05
C PRO A 22 -11.69 -34.93 4.75
N TYR A 23 -10.84 -34.41 5.63
CA TYR A 23 -10.14 -33.15 5.41
C TYR A 23 -9.15 -33.20 4.23
N ARG A 24 -8.43 -34.32 4.06
CA ARG A 24 -7.54 -34.52 2.90
C ARG A 24 -8.34 -34.63 1.60
N ALA A 25 -9.57 -35.13 1.66
CA ALA A 25 -10.45 -35.15 0.49
C ALA A 25 -10.88 -33.72 0.10
N ILE A 26 -11.19 -32.84 1.07
CA ILE A 26 -11.51 -31.43 0.82
C ILE A 26 -10.33 -30.69 0.18
N LEU A 27 -9.12 -30.83 0.74
CA LEU A 27 -7.92 -30.17 0.20
C LEU A 27 -7.56 -30.61 -1.23
N ARG A 28 -7.97 -31.82 -1.61
CA ARG A 28 -7.75 -32.39 -2.95
C ARG A 28 -8.95 -32.21 -3.88
N ARG A 29 -10.04 -31.62 -3.41
CA ARG A 29 -11.27 -31.47 -4.18
C ARG A 29 -11.02 -30.54 -5.35
N GLU A 30 -11.27 -31.02 -6.56
CA GLU A 30 -11.27 -30.16 -7.73
C GLU A 30 -12.48 -29.23 -7.65
N ILE A 31 -12.21 -27.93 -7.64
CA ILE A 31 -13.24 -26.90 -7.70
C ILE A 31 -13.61 -26.69 -9.16
N PRO A 32 -14.91 -26.61 -9.51
CA PRO A 32 -15.35 -26.39 -10.88
C PRO A 32 -14.74 -25.10 -11.45
N GLU A 33 -14.09 -25.21 -12.60
CA GLU A 33 -13.54 -24.06 -13.34
C GLU A 33 -14.57 -22.95 -13.59
N PRO A 34 -15.85 -23.25 -13.91
CA PRO A 34 -16.87 -22.21 -14.09
C PRO A 34 -17.10 -21.34 -12.85
N LEU A 35 -17.00 -21.90 -11.64
CA LEU A 35 -17.15 -21.14 -10.41
C LEU A 35 -15.98 -20.16 -10.23
N ILE A 36 -14.74 -20.62 -10.46
CA ILE A 36 -13.56 -19.76 -10.38
C ILE A 36 -13.65 -18.66 -11.44
N ALA A 37 -14.04 -19.00 -12.67
CA ALA A 37 -14.22 -18.04 -13.75
C ALA A 37 -15.27 -16.97 -13.40
N LEU A 38 -16.40 -17.37 -12.80
CA LEU A 38 -17.43 -16.44 -12.34
C LEU A 38 -16.90 -15.48 -11.28
N LEU A 39 -16.16 -15.97 -10.29
CA LEU A 39 -15.57 -15.13 -9.24
C LEU A 39 -14.52 -14.17 -9.81
N CYS A 40 -13.68 -14.64 -10.72
CA CYS A 40 -12.73 -13.79 -11.45
C CYS A 40 -13.45 -12.72 -12.27
N PHE A 41 -14.58 -13.05 -12.90
CA PHE A 41 -15.37 -12.10 -13.66
C PHE A 41 -15.98 -11.01 -12.76
N ILE A 42 -16.59 -11.39 -11.62
CA ILE A 42 -17.14 -10.45 -10.64
C ILE A 42 -16.06 -9.51 -10.12
N LEU A 43 -14.92 -10.07 -9.72
CA LEU A 43 -13.78 -9.28 -9.25
C LEU A 43 -13.22 -8.38 -10.36
N GLY A 44 -13.17 -8.89 -11.59
CA GLY A 44 -12.71 -8.16 -12.76
C GLY A 44 -13.59 -6.94 -13.07
N ILE A 45 -14.91 -7.05 -12.92
CA ILE A 45 -15.83 -5.90 -13.04
C ILE A 45 -15.50 -4.84 -11.99
N TRP A 46 -15.32 -5.26 -10.73
CA TRP A 46 -15.03 -4.32 -9.64
C TRP A 46 -13.67 -3.61 -9.82
N ILE A 47 -12.65 -4.33 -10.26
CA ILE A 47 -11.34 -3.77 -10.62
C ILE A 47 -11.47 -2.82 -11.82
N TRP A 48 -12.21 -3.22 -12.86
CA TRP A 48 -12.43 -2.39 -14.04
C TRP A 48 -13.07 -1.06 -13.68
N ASP A 49 -14.10 -1.08 -12.84
CA ASP A 49 -14.78 0.13 -12.36
C ASP A 49 -13.82 1.09 -11.63
N HIS A 50 -12.90 0.57 -10.80
CA HIS A 50 -11.91 1.40 -10.11
C HIS A 50 -10.89 2.07 -11.05
N TYR A 51 -10.47 1.40 -12.12
CA TYR A 51 -9.48 1.95 -13.06
C TYR A 51 -10.10 2.80 -14.17
N MET A 52 -11.29 2.40 -14.64
CA MET A 52 -11.91 2.92 -15.87
C MET A 52 -13.26 3.60 -15.63
N GLY A 53 -13.79 3.56 -14.41
CA GLY A 53 -15.03 4.25 -14.04
C GLY A 53 -14.90 5.76 -14.18
N GLU A 54 -15.99 6.41 -14.59
CA GLU A 54 -16.05 7.87 -14.67
C GLU A 54 -15.94 8.48 -13.26
N LYS A 55 -14.88 9.24 -13.01
CA LYS A 55 -14.73 9.97 -11.74
C LYS A 55 -15.62 11.22 -11.78
N VAL A 56 -16.76 11.17 -11.09
CA VAL A 56 -17.64 12.33 -10.90
C VAL A 56 -17.05 13.21 -9.80
N GLY A 57 -16.06 14.02 -10.17
CA GLY A 57 -15.39 14.97 -9.27
C GLY A 57 -14.55 14.32 -8.16
N TYR A 58 -14.08 15.16 -7.23
CA TYR A 58 -13.31 14.74 -6.07
C TYR A 58 -14.18 14.68 -4.81
N ALA A 59 -13.81 13.83 -3.86
CA ALA A 59 -14.55 13.67 -2.60
C ALA A 59 -14.49 14.96 -1.76
N PRO A 60 -15.49 15.22 -0.90
CA PRO A 60 -15.43 16.32 0.06
C PRO A 60 -14.14 16.29 0.89
N GLY A 61 -13.53 17.45 1.11
CA GLY A 61 -12.25 17.60 1.82
C GLY A 61 -11.00 17.53 0.94
N THR A 62 -11.08 17.03 -0.29
CA THR A 62 -9.92 16.93 -1.21
C THR A 62 -9.19 18.28 -1.37
N GLU A 63 -9.95 19.37 -1.48
CA GLU A 63 -9.37 20.72 -1.57
C GLU A 63 -8.50 21.07 -0.37
N GLU A 64 -8.97 20.85 0.86
CA GLU A 64 -8.22 21.24 2.05
C GLU A 64 -6.95 20.37 2.22
N LEU A 65 -6.95 19.09 1.82
CA LEU A 65 -5.73 18.28 1.76
C LEU A 65 -4.74 18.79 0.70
N ALA A 66 -5.25 19.15 -0.48
CA ALA A 66 -4.43 19.73 -1.53
C ALA A 66 -3.79 21.05 -1.05
N LEU A 67 -4.55 21.91 -0.36
CA LEU A 67 -4.03 23.15 0.20
C LEU A 67 -2.97 22.92 1.29
N ILE A 68 -3.18 21.94 2.18
CA ILE A 68 -2.17 21.54 3.18
C ILE A 68 -0.89 21.05 2.49
N ARG A 69 -1.01 20.20 1.47
CA ARG A 69 0.16 19.73 0.71
C ARG A 69 0.93 20.90 0.10
N ILE A 70 0.22 21.76 -0.64
CA ILE A 70 0.80 22.92 -1.33
C ILE A 70 1.51 23.84 -0.33
N ASP A 71 0.89 24.09 0.81
CA ASP A 71 1.49 24.85 1.91
C ASP A 71 2.83 24.27 2.35
N ARG A 72 2.84 22.98 2.68
CA ARG A 72 4.04 22.32 3.19
C ARG A 72 5.14 22.24 2.15
N ASP A 73 4.79 22.00 0.89
CA ASP A 73 5.73 22.00 -0.22
C ASP A 73 6.37 23.39 -0.44
N LEU A 74 5.62 24.47 -0.23
CA LEU A 74 6.12 25.84 -0.33
C LEU A 74 6.98 26.22 0.88
N LEU A 75 6.47 26.02 2.09
CA LEU A 75 7.21 26.30 3.34
C LEU A 75 8.54 25.57 3.36
N LEU A 76 8.55 24.29 2.96
CA LEU A 76 9.76 23.49 2.89
C LEU A 76 10.71 23.99 1.78
N ALA A 77 10.19 24.29 0.59
CA ALA A 77 11.00 24.79 -0.52
C ALA A 77 11.66 26.15 -0.22
N GLU A 78 10.97 27.02 0.52
CA GLU A 78 11.52 28.31 0.96
C GLU A 78 12.53 28.15 2.08
N ALA A 79 12.21 27.35 3.11
CA ALA A 79 13.12 27.08 4.23
C ALA A 79 14.46 26.50 3.75
N MET A 80 14.43 25.79 2.62
CA MET A 80 15.60 25.14 2.02
C MET A 80 16.11 25.85 0.77
N ALA A 81 15.67 27.06 0.46
CA ALA A 81 16.04 27.76 -0.77
C ALA A 81 17.58 27.98 -0.90
N GLU A 82 18.23 28.25 0.23
CA GLU A 82 19.69 28.43 0.31
C GLU A 82 20.46 27.12 0.58
N ASP A 83 19.76 26.01 0.80
CA ASP A 83 20.40 24.73 1.09
C ASP A 83 21.02 24.08 -0.16
N PRO A 84 22.16 23.38 0.01
CA PRO A 84 22.75 22.53 -1.03
C PRO A 84 21.73 21.58 -1.67
N ALA A 85 21.86 21.36 -2.97
CA ALA A 85 20.96 20.49 -3.73
C ALA A 85 20.83 19.08 -3.14
N LEU A 86 21.92 18.55 -2.56
CA LEU A 86 21.91 17.25 -1.88
C LEU A 86 20.97 17.23 -0.66
N LEU A 87 20.98 18.27 0.18
CA LEU A 87 20.11 18.33 1.36
C LEU A 87 18.64 18.45 0.95
N ARG A 88 18.35 19.28 -0.06
CA ARG A 88 17.00 19.37 -0.63
C ARG A 88 16.51 18.03 -1.18
N TRP A 89 17.36 17.34 -1.92
CA TRP A 89 17.04 16.01 -2.45
C TRP A 89 16.79 14.98 -1.33
N LEU A 90 17.62 14.95 -0.29
CA LEU A 90 17.42 14.08 0.88
C LEU A 90 16.08 14.36 1.59
N ALA A 91 15.70 15.63 1.70
CA ALA A 91 14.46 16.05 2.32
C ALA A 91 13.23 15.91 1.41
N HIS A 92 13.41 15.43 0.16
CA HIS A 92 12.38 15.44 -0.89
C HIS A 92 11.78 16.84 -1.14
N ALA A 93 12.57 17.89 -0.91
CA ALA A 93 12.15 19.28 -1.06
C ALA A 93 12.33 19.75 -2.51
N GLY A 94 11.24 20.28 -3.09
CA GLY A 94 11.24 20.95 -4.39
C GLY A 94 11.95 22.31 -4.37
N THR A 95 12.06 22.92 -5.54
CA THR A 95 12.34 24.37 -5.63
C THR A 95 11.05 25.14 -5.47
N VAL A 96 11.09 26.39 -5.00
CA VAL A 96 9.89 27.24 -4.90
C VAL A 96 9.13 27.29 -6.22
N ARG A 97 9.85 27.46 -7.35
CA ARG A 97 9.25 27.43 -8.70
C ARG A 97 8.53 26.12 -9.01
N HIS A 98 9.13 24.99 -8.63
CA HIS A 98 8.53 23.67 -8.84
C HIS A 98 7.29 23.48 -7.97
N SER A 99 7.37 23.80 -6.67
CA SER A 99 6.24 23.71 -5.73
C SER A 99 5.06 24.59 -6.16
N VAL A 100 5.33 25.82 -6.64
CA VAL A 100 4.28 26.71 -7.19
C VAL A 100 3.63 26.09 -8.43
N THR A 101 4.42 25.52 -9.34
CA THR A 101 3.90 24.89 -10.56
C THR A 101 3.01 23.69 -10.23
N GLU A 102 3.46 22.84 -9.30
CA GLU A 102 2.73 21.65 -8.86
C GLU A 102 1.44 22.02 -8.10
N GLY A 103 1.47 23.08 -7.28
CA GLY A 103 0.28 23.59 -6.62
C GLY A 103 -0.74 24.17 -7.60
N ILE A 104 -0.29 24.91 -8.61
CA ILE A 104 -1.17 25.39 -9.70
C ILE A 104 -1.85 24.20 -10.38
N ARG A 105 -1.08 23.18 -10.75
CA ARG A 105 -1.60 21.98 -11.43
C ARG A 105 -2.61 21.23 -10.57
N SER A 106 -2.35 21.11 -9.27
CA SER A 106 -3.27 20.50 -8.30
C SER A 106 -4.60 21.26 -8.21
N LEU A 107 -4.56 22.60 -8.17
CA LEU A 107 -5.78 23.42 -8.13
C LEU A 107 -6.52 23.43 -9.49
N GLU A 108 -5.83 23.36 -10.62
CA GLU A 108 -6.44 23.20 -11.95
C GLU A 108 -7.26 21.91 -12.07
N LEU A 109 -6.81 20.82 -11.45
CA LEU A 109 -7.59 19.57 -11.36
C LEU A 109 -8.89 19.78 -10.59
N LEU A 110 -8.86 20.52 -9.48
CA LEU A 110 -10.05 20.84 -8.68
C LEU A 110 -10.99 21.82 -9.42
N ILE A 111 -10.46 22.74 -10.20
CA ILE A 111 -11.25 23.64 -11.07
C ILE A 111 -11.95 22.82 -12.16
N SER A 112 -11.23 21.92 -12.84
CA SER A 112 -11.80 21.12 -13.93
C SER A 112 -12.93 20.19 -13.46
N SER A 113 -12.91 19.82 -12.19
CA SER A 113 -13.95 19.02 -11.53
C SER A 113 -15.05 19.85 -10.86
N GLN A 114 -15.00 21.18 -10.96
CA GLN A 114 -15.96 22.10 -10.33
C GLN A 114 -16.07 21.92 -8.80
N THR A 115 -14.98 21.51 -8.15
CA THR A 115 -14.95 21.24 -6.70
C THR A 115 -14.25 22.34 -5.88
N LEU A 116 -13.62 23.31 -6.54
CA LEU A 116 -12.83 24.34 -5.87
C LEU A 116 -13.70 25.43 -5.22
N SER A 117 -13.49 25.68 -3.93
CA SER A 117 -14.14 26.72 -3.15
C SER A 117 -13.59 28.12 -3.46
N PRO A 118 -14.27 29.20 -3.03
CA PRO A 118 -13.72 30.55 -3.12
C PRO A 118 -12.32 30.71 -2.50
N ASN A 119 -12.03 30.03 -1.38
CA ASN A 119 -10.70 30.07 -0.75
C ASN A 119 -9.65 29.40 -1.64
N GLY A 120 -10.00 28.25 -2.24
CA GLY A 120 -9.16 27.59 -3.23
C GLY A 120 -8.86 28.49 -4.44
N TYR A 121 -9.83 29.26 -4.94
CA TYR A 121 -9.59 30.25 -6.00
C TYR A 121 -8.64 31.37 -5.55
N ARG A 122 -8.71 31.80 -4.29
CA ARG A 122 -7.74 32.77 -3.74
C ARG A 122 -6.33 32.19 -3.67
N ALA A 123 -6.18 30.95 -3.21
CA ALA A 123 -4.91 30.23 -3.21
C ALA A 123 -4.35 30.10 -4.63
N TYR A 124 -5.20 29.74 -5.59
CA TYR A 124 -4.84 29.66 -7.00
C TYR A 124 -4.34 31.00 -7.55
N ALA A 125 -5.04 32.10 -7.27
CA ALA A 125 -4.61 33.44 -7.63
C ALA A 125 -3.25 33.81 -7.01
N ALA A 126 -3.01 33.43 -5.75
CA ALA A 126 -1.74 33.67 -5.07
C ALA A 126 -0.58 32.92 -5.72
N LEU A 127 -0.79 31.66 -6.12
CA LEU A 127 0.23 30.89 -6.84
C LEU A 127 0.52 31.47 -8.23
N LEU A 128 -0.50 31.88 -8.98
CA LEU A 128 -0.34 32.52 -10.29
C LEU A 128 0.45 33.84 -10.18
N ALA A 129 0.10 34.66 -9.20
CA ALA A 129 0.81 35.90 -8.90
C ALA A 129 2.28 35.66 -8.55
N THR A 130 2.56 34.62 -7.77
CA THR A 130 3.92 34.21 -7.42
C THR A 130 4.71 33.75 -8.63
N ARG A 131 4.09 32.93 -9.51
CA ARG A 131 4.69 32.47 -10.77
C ARG A 131 5.02 33.63 -11.71
N ASP A 132 4.10 34.59 -11.83
CA ASP A 132 4.16 35.66 -12.83
C ASP A 132 4.82 36.95 -12.27
N HIS A 133 5.17 36.97 -10.98
CA HIS A 133 5.74 38.14 -10.27
C HIS A 133 4.84 39.39 -10.35
N ILE A 134 3.53 39.21 -10.20
CA ILE A 134 2.50 40.25 -10.30
C ILE A 134 1.76 40.36 -8.94
N PRO A 135 1.26 41.54 -8.53
CA PRO A 135 0.47 41.66 -7.31
C PRO A 135 -0.82 40.81 -7.34
N VAL A 136 -1.11 40.09 -6.24
CA VAL A 136 -2.26 39.18 -6.13
C VAL A 136 -3.60 39.89 -6.32
N GLU A 137 -3.69 41.16 -5.93
CA GLU A 137 -4.90 41.97 -6.05
C GLU A 137 -5.37 42.07 -7.51
N LYS A 138 -4.44 42.02 -8.47
CA LYS A 138 -4.80 42.04 -9.91
C LYS A 138 -5.52 40.78 -10.35
N PHE A 139 -5.17 39.62 -9.79
CA PHE A 139 -5.83 38.34 -10.11
C PHE A 139 -7.13 38.19 -9.34
N LEU A 140 -7.16 38.57 -8.05
CA LEU A 140 -8.38 38.54 -7.24
C LEU A 140 -9.48 39.45 -7.81
N ALA A 141 -9.12 40.64 -8.29
CA ALA A 141 -10.05 41.57 -8.93
C ALA A 141 -10.69 41.00 -10.21
N GLN A 142 -10.03 40.05 -10.89
CA GLN A 142 -10.58 39.37 -12.07
C GLN A 142 -11.54 38.24 -11.70
N MET A 143 -11.46 37.69 -10.48
CA MET A 143 -12.22 36.50 -10.07
C MET A 143 -13.53 36.80 -9.33
N ASN A 144 -13.87 38.08 -9.04
CA ASN A 144 -15.13 38.50 -8.40
C ASN A 144 -15.51 37.67 -7.13
N LEU A 145 -14.52 37.39 -6.27
CA LEU A 145 -14.73 36.59 -5.05
C LEU A 145 -15.25 37.46 -3.88
N PRO A 146 -16.06 36.90 -2.96
CA PRO A 146 -16.56 37.62 -1.79
C PRO A 146 -15.42 38.07 -0.85
N GLU A 147 -15.62 39.13 -0.04
CA GLU A 147 -14.68 39.53 1.02
C GLU A 147 -14.61 38.46 2.13
N GLN A 148 -13.42 38.26 2.73
CA GLN A 148 -13.14 37.18 3.69
C GLN A 148 -13.02 37.73 5.13
N ASP A 149 -13.32 36.86 6.10
CA ASP A 149 -13.02 37.05 7.53
C ASP A 149 -11.54 36.73 7.80
N ASP A 150 -10.76 37.75 8.17
CA ASP A 150 -9.28 37.72 8.37
C ASP A 150 -8.80 36.99 9.65
N SER A 151 -9.69 36.26 10.34
CA SER A 151 -9.40 35.67 11.66
C SER A 151 -8.61 34.35 11.64
N GLN A 152 -8.35 33.73 10.48
CA GLN A 152 -7.59 32.47 10.38
C GLN A 152 -6.15 32.66 9.86
N GLU A 153 -5.19 31.93 10.42
CA GLU A 153 -3.75 32.24 10.34
C GLU A 153 -2.98 31.70 9.11
N ASN A 154 -3.54 30.76 8.33
CA ASN A 154 -2.81 30.13 7.21
C ASN A 154 -2.69 31.05 5.97
N TRP A 155 -1.61 30.93 5.17
CA TRP A 155 -1.35 31.84 4.03
C TRP A 155 -2.40 31.78 2.91
N TRP A 156 -3.07 30.64 2.71
CA TRP A 156 -4.21 30.49 1.78
C TRP A 156 -5.53 31.02 2.36
N ASN A 157 -5.56 31.33 3.66
CA ASN A 157 -6.61 32.11 4.31
C ASN A 157 -6.31 33.62 4.35
N LEU A 158 -5.26 34.07 3.65
CA LEU A 158 -4.92 35.48 3.36
C LEU A 158 -5.17 36.47 4.52
N LYS A 159 -4.19 36.66 5.40
CA LYS A 159 -3.95 38.00 5.99
C LYS A 159 -3.28 38.85 4.90
N ILE A 160 -4.06 39.60 4.10
CA ILE A 160 -3.51 40.54 3.11
C ILE A 160 -2.92 41.76 3.84
N ALA A 161 -1.74 41.58 4.45
CA ALA A 161 -0.97 42.66 5.03
C ALA A 161 0.46 42.63 4.47
N SER A 162 0.67 43.52 3.49
CA SER A 162 1.96 44.03 3.01
C SER A 162 2.74 43.20 1.96
N LYS A 163 2.59 43.61 0.69
CA LYS A 163 3.54 43.80 -0.43
C LYS A 163 4.77 42.91 -0.66
N ASN A 164 5.14 41.97 0.18
CA ASN A 164 6.15 40.95 -0.08
C ASN A 164 5.55 39.63 0.41
N PHE A 165 5.19 38.74 -0.53
CA PHE A 165 4.83 37.35 -0.22
C PHE A 165 6.05 36.68 0.43
N GLN A 166 6.19 36.82 1.74
CA GLN A 166 7.08 36.02 2.55
C GLN A 166 6.19 35.07 3.34
N PHE A 167 6.31 33.76 3.10
CA PHE A 167 5.51 32.74 3.78
C PHE A 167 6.05 32.46 5.20
N THR A 168 6.72 33.45 5.81
CA THR A 168 7.61 33.27 6.94
C THR A 168 6.89 33.44 8.27
N GLU A 169 6.30 32.35 8.76
CA GLU A 169 6.44 32.08 10.19
C GLU A 169 7.77 31.38 10.41
N ASN A 170 8.82 32.17 10.71
CA ASN A 170 10.22 31.69 10.83
C ASN A 170 10.42 30.50 11.78
N GLY A 171 9.51 30.26 12.73
CA GLY A 171 9.55 29.10 13.62
C GLY A 171 9.02 27.81 12.97
N ILE A 172 7.91 27.91 12.24
CA ILE A 172 7.23 26.79 11.59
C ILE A 172 8.10 26.19 10.48
N SER A 173 8.67 27.05 9.62
CA SER A 173 9.49 26.64 8.48
C SER A 173 10.77 25.91 8.92
N ALA A 174 11.37 26.32 10.06
CA ALA A 174 12.52 25.67 10.65
C ALA A 174 12.22 24.27 11.20
N ILE A 175 11.05 24.09 11.84
CA ILE A 175 10.60 22.78 12.33
C ILE A 175 10.39 21.83 11.16
N LEU A 176 9.66 22.27 10.13
CA LEU A 176 9.35 21.45 8.95
C LEU A 176 10.62 21.02 8.22
N ARG A 177 11.55 21.96 7.97
CA ARG A 177 12.87 21.67 7.40
C ARG A 177 13.63 20.62 8.20
N THR A 178 13.68 20.78 9.53
CA THR A 178 14.40 19.85 10.41
C THR A 178 13.79 18.46 10.36
N ARG A 179 12.46 18.35 10.41
CA ARG A 179 11.74 17.07 10.28
C ARG A 179 12.04 16.40 8.95
N ALA A 180 11.90 17.12 7.83
CA ALA A 180 12.10 16.58 6.49
C ALA A 180 13.54 16.07 6.27
N ILE A 181 14.55 16.83 6.69
CA ILE A 181 15.96 16.40 6.63
C ILE A 181 16.18 15.17 7.49
N LEU A 182 15.65 15.14 8.73
CA LEU A 182 15.88 14.04 9.66
C LEU A 182 15.26 12.74 9.15
N VAL A 183 13.99 12.75 8.75
CA VAL A 183 13.31 11.54 8.27
C VAL A 183 13.90 11.06 6.95
N GLY A 184 14.18 11.97 6.02
CA GLY A 184 14.82 11.63 4.74
C GLY A 184 16.21 11.03 4.94
N SER A 185 17.05 11.66 5.76
CA SER A 185 18.40 11.18 6.05
C SER A 185 18.38 9.82 6.75
N LEU A 186 17.41 9.56 7.62
CA LEU A 186 17.29 8.27 8.31
C LEU A 186 17.00 7.12 7.33
N ILE A 187 16.09 7.32 6.38
CA ILE A 187 15.78 6.31 5.35
C ILE A 187 17.00 6.03 4.47
N TRP A 188 17.68 7.08 4.02
CA TRP A 188 18.91 6.94 3.22
C TRP A 188 20.04 6.28 3.99
N LEU A 189 20.23 6.64 5.27
CA LEU A 189 21.20 6.00 6.14
C LEU A 189 20.91 4.50 6.28
N LEU A 190 19.65 4.14 6.50
CA LEU A 190 19.24 2.74 6.58
C LEU A 190 19.50 1.99 5.26
N GLY A 191 19.17 2.62 4.12
CA GLY A 191 19.46 2.11 2.79
C GLY A 191 20.96 1.92 2.54
N ILE A 192 21.81 2.86 2.98
CA ILE A 192 23.27 2.77 2.83
C ILE A 192 23.83 1.67 3.74
N ILE A 193 23.39 1.57 4.99
CA ILE A 193 23.82 0.51 5.92
C ILE A 193 23.47 -0.87 5.34
N GLY A 194 22.26 -1.01 4.79
CA GLY A 194 21.84 -2.28 4.20
C GLY A 194 22.63 -2.70 2.96
N LEU A 195 23.38 -1.78 2.31
CA LEU A 195 24.28 -2.12 1.20
C LEU A 195 25.34 -3.16 1.60
N VAL A 196 25.81 -3.11 2.84
CA VAL A 196 26.76 -4.08 3.40
C VAL A 196 26.21 -5.51 3.32
N PHE A 197 24.88 -5.65 3.35
CA PHE A 197 24.20 -6.94 3.35
C PHE A 197 23.61 -7.34 2.00
N LEU A 198 23.87 -6.60 0.91
CA LEU A 198 23.49 -7.03 -0.45
C LEU A 198 23.95 -8.46 -0.79
N PRO A 199 25.16 -8.91 -0.43
CA PRO A 199 25.58 -10.29 -0.70
C PRO A 199 24.70 -11.35 0.00
N SER A 200 24.13 -11.02 1.16
CA SER A 200 23.19 -11.91 1.89
C SER A 200 21.83 -11.93 1.22
N ALA A 201 21.31 -10.77 0.81
CA ALA A 201 20.09 -10.65 0.02
C ALA A 201 20.21 -11.40 -1.32
N TRP A 202 21.31 -11.21 -2.04
CA TRP A 202 21.59 -11.89 -3.31
C TRP A 202 21.64 -13.41 -3.17
N ARG A 203 22.39 -13.93 -2.19
CA ARG A 203 22.44 -15.38 -1.91
C ARG A 203 21.05 -15.93 -1.59
N CYS A 204 20.23 -15.17 -0.84
CA CYS A 204 18.86 -15.54 -0.54
C CYS A 204 17.99 -15.60 -1.80
N LEU A 205 17.98 -14.55 -2.63
CA LEU A 205 17.21 -14.52 -3.86
C LEU A 205 17.65 -15.61 -4.84
N ARG A 206 18.96 -15.85 -4.99
CA ARG A 206 19.48 -16.93 -5.83
C ARG A 206 19.02 -18.31 -5.34
N LYS A 207 18.92 -18.50 -4.02
CA LYS A 207 18.41 -19.73 -3.42
C LYS A 207 16.93 -19.98 -3.77
N ALA A 208 16.12 -18.94 -4.01
CA ALA A 208 14.70 -19.08 -4.38
C ALA A 208 14.52 -19.97 -5.61
N PHE A 209 15.38 -19.82 -6.62
CA PHE A 209 15.29 -20.55 -7.90
C PHE A 209 15.55 -22.05 -7.79
N HIS A 210 16.23 -22.49 -6.73
CA HIS A 210 16.59 -23.90 -6.53
C HIS A 210 15.85 -24.54 -5.36
N THR A 211 15.16 -23.73 -4.54
CA THR A 211 14.44 -24.24 -3.37
C THR A 211 13.14 -24.87 -3.82
N LYS A 212 12.91 -26.14 -3.46
CA LYS A 212 11.59 -26.75 -3.60
C LYS A 212 10.65 -26.17 -2.55
N PRO A 213 9.38 -25.92 -2.88
CA PRO A 213 8.39 -25.45 -1.91
C PRO A 213 8.39 -26.33 -0.66
N LYS A 214 8.55 -25.73 0.54
CA LYS A 214 8.56 -26.46 1.83
C LYS A 214 7.18 -26.45 2.49
N GLY A 215 6.86 -27.52 3.23
CA GLY A 215 5.67 -27.62 4.09
C GLY A 215 4.41 -28.09 3.35
N TYR A 216 3.24 -27.55 3.71
CA TYR A 216 1.94 -27.81 3.08
C TYR A 216 1.82 -27.30 1.61
N SER A 217 2.93 -26.97 0.95
CA SER A 217 3.02 -26.48 -0.43
C SER A 217 2.73 -27.53 -1.50
N ALA A 218 2.10 -28.64 -1.11
CA ALA A 218 1.45 -29.58 -2.01
C ALA A 218 0.15 -30.13 -1.39
N ALA A 219 -0.33 -29.50 -0.31
CA ALA A 219 -1.46 -30.02 0.45
C ALA A 219 -2.78 -29.69 -0.21
N TRP A 220 -2.90 -28.53 -0.84
CA TRP A 220 -4.07 -28.14 -1.62
C TRP A 220 -3.74 -27.85 -3.08
N ASN A 221 -4.73 -28.12 -3.93
CA ASN A 221 -4.63 -27.83 -5.35
C ASN A 221 -4.73 -26.30 -5.62
N PRO A 222 -4.24 -25.83 -6.78
CA PRO A 222 -4.30 -24.41 -7.13
C PRO A 222 -5.73 -23.86 -7.15
N SER A 223 -6.71 -24.67 -7.54
CA SER A 223 -8.11 -24.26 -7.65
C SER A 223 -8.75 -23.96 -6.30
N LEU A 224 -8.48 -24.74 -5.25
CA LEU A 224 -8.91 -24.42 -3.88
C LEU A 224 -8.23 -23.14 -3.38
N GLY A 225 -6.93 -22.99 -3.63
CA GLY A 225 -6.20 -21.79 -3.22
C GLY A 225 -6.74 -20.51 -3.85
N LEU A 226 -7.03 -20.56 -5.15
CA LEU A 226 -7.67 -19.46 -5.88
C LEU A 226 -9.08 -19.17 -5.37
N LEU A 227 -9.90 -20.21 -5.14
CA LEU A 227 -11.23 -20.05 -4.56
C LEU A 227 -11.16 -19.34 -3.19
N VAL A 228 -10.28 -19.81 -2.30
CA VAL A 228 -10.12 -19.22 -0.96
C VAL A 228 -9.66 -17.77 -1.06
N PHE A 229 -8.68 -17.48 -1.92
CA PHE A 229 -8.22 -16.11 -2.14
C PHE A 229 -9.36 -15.22 -2.63
N MET A 230 -10.11 -15.65 -3.66
CA MET A 230 -11.25 -14.88 -4.19
C MET A 230 -12.34 -14.64 -3.14
N LEU A 231 -12.73 -15.66 -2.37
CA LEU A 231 -13.74 -15.52 -1.32
C LEU A 231 -13.28 -14.57 -0.20
N ALA A 232 -12.03 -14.68 0.22
CA ALA A 232 -11.45 -13.78 1.21
C ALA A 232 -11.44 -12.33 0.69
N THR A 233 -10.98 -12.12 -0.54
CA THR A 233 -10.94 -10.78 -1.17
C THR A 233 -12.35 -10.19 -1.33
N LEU A 234 -13.32 -10.97 -1.77
CA LEU A 234 -14.72 -10.51 -1.89
C LEU A 234 -15.34 -10.20 -0.52
N ALA A 235 -15.00 -10.96 0.52
CA ALA A 235 -15.44 -10.66 1.88
C ALA A 235 -14.85 -9.34 2.39
N TRP A 236 -13.58 -9.06 2.09
CA TRP A 236 -12.96 -7.77 2.38
C TRP A 236 -13.66 -6.64 1.63
N ILE A 237 -13.85 -6.76 0.31
CA ILE A 237 -14.56 -5.75 -0.50
C ILE A 237 -15.95 -5.50 0.07
N GLY A 238 -16.73 -6.55 0.34
CA GLY A 238 -18.07 -6.43 0.90
C GLY A 238 -18.08 -5.75 2.28
N PHE A 239 -17.12 -6.08 3.15
CA PHE A 239 -17.01 -5.43 4.46
C PHE A 239 -16.62 -3.96 4.33
N SER A 240 -15.62 -3.64 3.51
CA SER A 240 -15.18 -2.26 3.25
C SER A 240 -16.31 -1.41 2.67
N MET A 241 -17.08 -1.94 1.72
CA MET A 241 -18.26 -1.25 1.17
C MET A 241 -19.32 -0.99 2.23
N VAL A 242 -19.59 -1.93 3.14
CA VAL A 242 -20.53 -1.72 4.27
C VAL A 242 -20.02 -0.64 5.22
N MET A 243 -18.71 -0.62 5.48
CA MET A 243 -18.05 0.39 6.32
C MET A 243 -18.17 1.79 5.71
N GLU A 244 -17.87 1.93 4.41
CA GLU A 244 -17.95 3.20 3.67
C GLU A 244 -19.40 3.69 3.50
N LEU A 245 -20.34 2.79 3.22
CA LEU A 245 -21.73 3.16 2.97
C LEU A 245 -22.50 3.43 4.26
N GLY A 246 -22.13 2.79 5.37
CA GLY A 246 -22.84 2.83 6.64
C GLY A 246 -22.10 3.58 7.76
N ILE A 247 -21.15 2.91 8.40
CA ILE A 247 -20.62 3.33 9.72
C ILE A 247 -19.71 4.56 9.63
N ALA A 248 -18.91 4.69 8.57
CA ALA A 248 -18.00 5.83 8.41
C ALA A 248 -18.73 7.18 8.21
N ARG A 249 -20.03 7.14 7.90
CA ARG A 249 -20.89 8.33 7.74
C ARG A 249 -21.64 8.72 9.01
N LEU A 250 -21.51 7.94 10.08
CA LEU A 250 -22.15 8.26 11.35
C LEU A 250 -21.42 9.43 12.03
N PRO A 251 -22.10 10.55 12.31
CA PRO A 251 -21.49 11.68 12.99
C PRO A 251 -21.04 11.27 14.40
N GLY A 252 -19.81 11.66 14.79
CA GLY A 252 -19.28 11.44 16.13
C GLY A 252 -18.65 10.06 16.38
N LEU A 253 -18.30 9.30 15.33
CA LEU A 253 -17.52 8.07 15.50
C LEU A 253 -16.16 8.39 16.14
N HIS A 254 -15.91 7.83 17.31
CA HIS A 254 -14.65 8.05 18.02
C HIS A 254 -13.47 7.46 17.23
N PRO A 255 -12.31 8.15 17.11
CA PRO A 255 -11.16 7.68 16.31
C PRO A 255 -10.70 6.25 16.63
N VAL A 256 -10.74 5.86 17.91
CA VAL A 256 -10.40 4.49 18.34
C VAL A 256 -11.34 3.45 17.74
N VAL A 257 -12.63 3.76 17.60
CA VAL A 257 -13.60 2.83 16.98
C VAL A 257 -13.28 2.69 15.49
N ALA A 258 -12.91 3.78 14.81
CA ALA A 258 -12.48 3.73 13.41
C ALA A 258 -11.23 2.85 13.23
N ILE A 259 -10.22 2.99 14.10
CA ILE A 259 -9.01 2.14 14.10
C ILE A 259 -9.37 0.66 14.27
N ILE A 260 -10.26 0.34 15.21
CA ILE A 260 -10.69 -1.05 15.45
C ILE A 260 -11.41 -1.61 14.23
N LEU A 261 -12.34 -0.84 13.64
CA LEU A 261 -13.12 -1.30 12.48
C LEU A 261 -12.25 -1.49 11.24
N ASP A 262 -11.30 -0.58 10.97
CA ASP A 262 -10.30 -0.76 9.92
C ASP A 262 -9.41 -2.00 10.18
N THR A 263 -8.94 -2.17 11.42
CA THR A 263 -8.13 -3.35 11.79
C THR A 263 -8.89 -4.65 11.53
N VAL A 264 -10.18 -4.69 11.91
CA VAL A 264 -11.07 -5.83 11.64
C VAL A 264 -11.23 -6.04 10.14
N ALA A 265 -11.51 -4.97 9.37
CA ALA A 265 -11.65 -5.05 7.92
C ALA A 265 -10.42 -5.70 7.27
N ARG A 266 -9.21 -5.24 7.65
CA ARG A 266 -7.95 -5.68 7.05
C ARG A 266 -7.58 -7.11 7.42
N ILE A 267 -7.81 -7.52 8.67
CA ILE A 267 -7.44 -8.88 9.10
C ILE A 267 -8.45 -9.94 8.69
N LEU A 268 -9.73 -9.57 8.53
CA LEU A 268 -10.83 -10.46 8.18
C LEU A 268 -10.53 -11.41 7.01
N PRO A 269 -10.07 -10.95 5.83
CA PRO A 269 -9.83 -11.85 4.70
C PRO A 269 -8.72 -12.88 5.01
N ALA A 270 -7.66 -12.48 5.73
CA ALA A 270 -6.63 -13.41 6.17
C ALA A 270 -7.18 -14.46 7.14
N LEU A 271 -8.04 -14.07 8.09
CA LEU A 271 -8.69 -15.01 9.02
C LEU A 271 -9.62 -15.99 8.30
N ILE A 272 -10.41 -15.52 7.34
CA ILE A 272 -11.26 -16.37 6.49
C ILE A 272 -10.39 -17.37 5.74
N ALA A 273 -9.33 -16.90 5.09
CA ALA A 273 -8.45 -17.77 4.33
C ALA A 273 -7.78 -18.84 5.20
N LEU A 274 -7.28 -18.45 6.37
CA LEU A 274 -6.69 -19.39 7.34
C LEU A 274 -7.72 -20.39 7.87
N GLY A 275 -8.94 -19.94 8.19
CA GLY A 275 -10.01 -20.80 8.67
C GLY A 275 -10.47 -21.84 7.65
N LEU A 276 -10.50 -21.46 6.37
CA LEU A 276 -10.84 -22.38 5.27
C LEU A 276 -9.71 -23.38 4.94
N LEU A 277 -8.45 -22.96 5.10
CA LEU A 277 -7.28 -23.79 4.74
C LEU A 277 -6.73 -24.64 5.87
N PHE A 278 -6.99 -24.29 7.13
CA PHE A 278 -6.43 -24.97 8.30
C PHE A 278 -7.48 -25.37 9.33
N ARG A 279 -7.66 -26.69 9.50
CA ARG A 279 -8.52 -27.27 10.54
C ARG A 279 -8.09 -26.92 11.98
N ARG A 280 -6.78 -26.76 12.20
CA ARG A 280 -6.21 -26.50 13.53
C ARG A 280 -5.27 -25.31 13.43
N ALA A 281 -5.57 -24.27 14.22
CA ALA A 281 -4.77 -23.06 14.28
C ALA A 281 -3.30 -23.34 14.64
N SER A 282 -3.03 -24.34 15.48
CA SER A 282 -1.68 -24.73 15.88
C SER A 282 -0.76 -25.17 14.73
N HIS A 283 -1.31 -25.55 13.57
CA HIS A 283 -0.52 -25.90 12.40
C HIS A 283 -0.16 -24.70 11.52
N ILE A 284 -0.86 -23.58 11.66
CA ILE A 284 -0.66 -22.40 10.81
C ILE A 284 0.79 -21.92 10.91
N PRO A 285 1.37 -21.65 12.11
CA PRO A 285 2.67 -21.01 12.18
C PRO A 285 3.76 -21.81 11.46
N ARG A 286 3.82 -23.13 11.71
CA ARG A 286 4.78 -24.05 11.08
C ARG A 286 4.57 -24.22 9.57
N SER A 287 3.33 -24.09 9.10
CA SER A 287 2.98 -24.40 7.71
C SER A 287 3.34 -23.27 6.75
N ILE A 288 3.16 -22.03 7.20
CA ILE A 288 3.48 -20.81 6.45
C ILE A 288 4.74 -20.12 6.97
N GLY A 289 5.39 -20.64 8.02
CA GLY A 289 6.66 -20.14 8.54
C GLY A 289 6.56 -18.81 9.30
N LEU A 290 5.51 -18.67 10.13
CA LEU A 290 5.38 -17.57 11.09
C LEU A 290 6.22 -17.79 12.36
N ASP A 291 6.60 -19.04 12.66
CA ASP A 291 7.43 -19.41 13.81
C ASP A 291 8.93 -19.48 13.48
N ALA A 292 9.32 -19.09 12.28
CA ALA A 292 10.70 -19.02 11.85
C ALA A 292 11.44 -17.82 12.45
N HIS A 293 12.77 -17.85 12.43
CA HIS A 293 13.59 -16.72 12.85
C HIS A 293 13.66 -15.64 11.76
N LEU A 294 13.73 -14.38 12.21
CA LEU A 294 14.05 -13.26 11.34
C LEU A 294 15.51 -13.35 10.88
N HIS A 295 15.77 -12.87 9.67
CA HIS A 295 17.10 -12.77 9.09
C HIS A 295 17.45 -11.30 8.78
N PRO A 296 17.77 -10.47 9.78
CA PRO A 296 17.98 -9.03 9.60
C PRO A 296 18.95 -8.65 8.47
N PRO A 297 20.10 -9.33 8.27
CA PRO A 297 20.97 -9.02 7.14
C PRO A 297 20.28 -9.17 5.78
N VAL A 298 19.44 -10.19 5.60
CA VAL A 298 18.68 -10.38 4.35
C VAL A 298 17.64 -9.27 4.21
N LEU A 299 16.93 -8.92 5.29
CA LEU A 299 15.91 -7.87 5.28
C LEU A 299 16.50 -6.51 4.94
N LEU A 300 17.60 -6.12 5.58
CA LEU A 300 18.30 -4.86 5.32
C LEU A 300 18.88 -4.83 3.90
N GLY A 301 19.47 -5.92 3.43
CA GLY A 301 19.99 -5.98 2.06
C GLY A 301 18.89 -5.90 0.99
N LEU A 302 17.72 -6.50 1.23
CA LEU A 302 16.57 -6.40 0.32
C LEU A 302 15.91 -5.02 0.38
N PHE A 303 15.82 -4.41 1.56
CA PHE A 303 15.37 -3.03 1.71
C PHE A 303 16.24 -2.07 0.90
N SER A 304 17.57 -2.16 1.03
CA SER A 304 18.49 -1.35 0.22
C SER A 304 18.32 -1.59 -1.27
N LEU A 305 18.16 -2.86 -1.68
CA LEU A 305 17.91 -3.19 -3.08
C LEU A 305 16.64 -2.50 -3.60
N LEU A 306 15.55 -2.53 -2.82
CA LEU A 306 14.29 -1.85 -3.18
C LEU A 306 14.47 -0.33 -3.30
N VAL A 307 15.13 0.31 -2.33
CA VAL A 307 15.42 1.76 -2.36
C VAL A 307 16.21 2.13 -3.62
N ILE A 308 17.20 1.32 -4.02
CA ILE A 308 18.02 1.56 -5.21
C ILE A 308 17.23 1.33 -6.50
N LEU A 309 16.41 0.27 -6.55
CA LEU A 309 15.58 -0.03 -7.72
C LEU A 309 14.49 1.02 -7.95
N ASP A 310 14.02 1.66 -6.88
CA ASP A 310 13.00 2.71 -6.98
C ASP A 310 13.50 3.96 -7.71
N GLN A 311 14.78 4.31 -7.58
CA GLN A 311 15.35 5.52 -8.21
C GLN A 311 15.24 5.53 -9.76
N PRO A 312 15.78 4.52 -10.49
CA PRO A 312 15.63 4.48 -11.93
C PRO A 312 14.17 4.25 -12.35
N LEU A 313 13.38 3.54 -11.54
CA LEU A 313 11.96 3.33 -11.82
C LEU A 313 11.19 4.64 -11.81
N ARG A 314 11.41 5.48 -10.79
CA ARG A 314 10.82 6.82 -10.69
C ARG A 314 11.30 7.72 -11.81
N TRP A 315 12.57 7.66 -12.19
CA TRP A 315 13.09 8.42 -13.33
C TRP A 315 12.43 8.00 -14.66
N LEU A 316 12.20 6.70 -14.87
CA LEU A 316 11.59 6.15 -16.10
C LEU A 316 10.08 6.37 -16.19
N LEU A 317 9.37 6.16 -15.08
CA LEU A 317 7.91 6.07 -15.07
C LEU A 317 7.23 7.27 -14.40
N GLY A 318 7.99 8.11 -13.68
CA GLY A 318 7.48 9.27 -12.95
C GLY A 318 6.83 10.34 -13.84
N SER A 319 7.12 10.35 -15.16
CA SER A 319 6.44 11.23 -16.11
C SER A 319 5.05 10.75 -16.52
N PHE A 320 4.71 9.49 -16.24
CA PHE A 320 3.40 8.88 -16.54
C PHE A 320 2.48 8.82 -15.32
N THR A 321 2.82 9.56 -14.26
CA THR A 321 2.06 9.59 -13.01
C THR A 321 0.70 10.22 -13.26
N ARG A 322 -0.35 9.58 -12.76
CA ARG A 322 -1.67 10.18 -12.74
C ARG A 322 -1.65 11.24 -11.66
N GLU A 323 -2.15 12.42 -12.00
CA GLU A 323 -2.17 13.51 -11.04
C GLU A 323 -3.27 13.33 -10.01
N ASP A 324 -2.90 13.55 -8.76
CA ASP A 324 -3.79 13.62 -7.62
C ASP A 324 -3.57 14.97 -6.93
N PRO A 325 -4.61 15.82 -6.81
CA PRO A 325 -4.47 17.11 -6.14
C PRO A 325 -3.98 16.99 -4.69
N THR A 326 -4.27 15.88 -4.01
CA THR A 326 -3.82 15.63 -2.63
C THR A 326 -2.42 15.05 -2.54
N GLY A 327 -1.85 14.57 -3.65
CA GLY A 327 -0.59 13.83 -3.66
C GLY A 327 -0.64 12.48 -2.92
N GLY A 328 -1.83 11.91 -2.70
CA GLY A 328 -2.03 10.66 -1.96
C GLY A 328 -2.26 10.83 -0.46
N LEU A 329 -2.29 12.06 0.06
CA LEU A 329 -2.53 12.33 1.48
C LEU A 329 -3.98 12.01 1.89
N SER A 330 -4.17 11.65 3.17
CA SER A 330 -5.50 11.37 3.74
C SER A 330 -5.75 12.11 5.06
N TYR A 331 -6.97 12.61 5.26
CA TYR A 331 -7.37 13.21 6.55
C TYR A 331 -7.26 12.25 7.72
N SER A 332 -7.48 10.95 7.47
CA SER A 332 -7.40 9.91 8.50
C SER A 332 -6.05 9.90 9.19
N ASP A 333 -5.02 10.43 8.54
CA ASP A 333 -3.64 10.32 8.95
C ASP A 333 -3.17 11.57 9.72
N SER A 334 -4.03 12.58 9.86
CA SER A 334 -3.70 13.84 10.53
C SER A 334 -3.64 13.72 12.06
N GLY A 335 -2.65 14.38 12.67
CA GLY A 335 -2.49 14.44 14.12
C GLY A 335 -2.10 13.10 14.77
N ILE A 336 -2.14 13.05 16.11
CA ILE A 336 -1.64 11.88 16.86
C ILE A 336 -2.48 10.61 16.65
N PHE A 337 -3.81 10.75 16.53
CA PHE A 337 -4.67 9.62 16.23
C PHE A 337 -4.44 9.11 14.80
N GLY A 338 -4.18 10.02 13.86
CA GLY A 338 -3.83 9.63 12.51
C GLY A 338 -2.49 8.91 12.41
N LEU A 339 -1.47 9.31 13.18
CA LEU A 339 -0.22 8.55 13.30
C LEU A 339 -0.48 7.13 13.79
N VAL A 340 -1.27 6.99 14.87
CA VAL A 340 -1.58 5.67 15.45
C VAL A 340 -2.37 4.82 14.44
N PHE A 341 -3.33 5.41 13.76
CA PHE A 341 -4.09 4.76 12.70
C PHE A 341 -3.16 4.28 11.58
N LEU A 342 -2.33 5.15 11.01
CA LEU A 342 -1.40 4.85 9.92
C LEU A 342 -0.39 3.77 10.30
N VAL A 343 0.16 3.80 11.53
CA VAL A 343 1.07 2.76 12.01
C VAL A 343 0.36 1.41 12.17
N ILE A 344 -0.78 1.37 12.86
CA ILE A 344 -1.50 0.11 13.08
C ILE A 344 -1.99 -0.46 11.75
N SER A 345 -2.64 0.38 10.94
CA SER A 345 -3.29 0.01 9.70
C SER A 345 -2.26 -0.34 8.62
N ALA A 346 -1.46 0.63 8.18
CA ALA A 346 -0.60 0.50 7.00
C ALA A 346 0.76 -0.13 7.32
N CYS A 347 1.31 0.05 8.52
CA CYS A 347 2.62 -0.51 8.86
C CYS A 347 2.58 -1.88 9.53
N LEU A 348 1.45 -2.29 10.12
CA LEU A 348 1.38 -3.55 10.88
C LEU A 348 0.33 -4.52 10.35
N VAL A 349 -0.94 -4.13 10.37
CA VAL A 349 -2.07 -5.03 10.08
C VAL A 349 -2.15 -5.34 8.59
N ALA A 350 -2.00 -4.33 7.72
CA ALA A 350 -2.00 -4.53 6.27
C ALA A 350 -0.87 -5.47 5.81
N PRO A 351 0.43 -5.24 6.17
CA PRO A 351 1.49 -6.19 5.86
C PRO A 351 1.22 -7.61 6.34
N LEU A 352 0.69 -7.79 7.56
CA LEU A 352 0.35 -9.11 8.09
C LEU A 352 -0.72 -9.80 7.25
N ALA A 353 -1.85 -9.12 7.00
CA ALA A 353 -2.98 -9.68 6.28
C ALA A 353 -2.66 -9.96 4.82
N GLU A 354 -2.01 -8.99 4.16
CA GLU A 354 -1.63 -9.09 2.76
C GLU A 354 -0.61 -10.20 2.54
N GLU A 355 0.43 -10.33 3.37
CA GLU A 355 1.39 -11.42 3.18
C GLU A 355 0.75 -12.80 3.38
N ILE A 356 -0.19 -12.94 4.31
CA ILE A 356 -0.95 -14.19 4.48
C ILE A 356 -1.72 -14.52 3.19
N LEU A 357 -2.44 -13.55 2.61
CA LEU A 357 -3.23 -13.78 1.40
C LEU A 357 -2.36 -13.95 0.15
N TYR A 358 -1.45 -13.04 -0.11
CA TYR A 358 -0.69 -13.01 -1.35
C TYR A 358 0.46 -14.03 -1.35
N ARG A 359 1.22 -14.18 -0.26
CA ARG A 359 2.37 -15.11 -0.21
C ARG A 359 1.98 -16.45 0.39
N GLY A 360 1.21 -16.43 1.48
CA GLY A 360 0.73 -17.62 2.17
C GLY A 360 -0.27 -18.45 1.35
N VAL A 361 -1.17 -17.79 0.61
CA VAL A 361 -2.24 -18.44 -0.17
C VAL A 361 -2.02 -18.34 -1.68
N LEU A 362 -2.09 -17.16 -2.29
CA LEU A 362 -2.10 -16.98 -3.75
C LEU A 362 -0.82 -17.48 -4.42
N TYR A 363 0.33 -16.88 -4.10
CA TYR A 363 1.63 -17.25 -4.63
C TYR A 363 1.91 -18.74 -4.43
N ARG A 364 1.70 -19.24 -3.20
CA ARG A 364 1.90 -20.64 -2.86
C ARG A 364 1.09 -21.55 -3.77
N SER A 365 -0.19 -21.23 -3.96
CA SER A 365 -1.12 -22.04 -4.78
C SER A 365 -0.73 -22.01 -6.26
N LEU A 366 -0.30 -20.85 -6.78
CA LEU A 366 0.19 -20.71 -8.15
C LEU A 366 1.51 -21.46 -8.36
N SER A 367 2.42 -21.40 -7.39
CA SER A 367 3.76 -22.01 -7.49
C SER A 367 3.70 -23.54 -7.65
N ASN A 368 2.64 -24.17 -7.15
CA ASN A 368 2.41 -25.61 -7.26
C ASN A 368 2.19 -26.08 -8.71
N LYS A 369 1.78 -25.18 -9.62
CA LYS A 369 1.46 -25.51 -11.03
C LYS A 369 2.32 -24.73 -12.02
N LEU A 370 2.58 -23.45 -11.77
CA LEU A 370 3.24 -22.55 -12.72
C LEU A 370 4.77 -22.46 -12.52
N GLY A 371 5.30 -23.02 -11.43
CA GLY A 371 6.69 -22.83 -11.03
C GLY A 371 6.93 -21.46 -10.38
N VAL A 372 8.14 -21.27 -9.85
CA VAL A 372 8.49 -20.13 -8.98
C VAL A 372 8.31 -18.78 -9.66
N ILE A 373 8.81 -18.62 -10.90
CA ILE A 373 8.88 -17.31 -11.56
C ILE A 373 7.51 -16.86 -12.07
N ALA A 374 6.79 -17.71 -12.79
CA ALA A 374 5.45 -17.38 -13.26
C ALA A 374 4.49 -17.12 -12.09
N ALA A 375 4.58 -17.89 -11.00
CA ALA A 375 3.79 -17.64 -9.80
C ALA A 375 4.17 -16.32 -9.12
N ALA A 376 5.46 -16.01 -9.01
CA ALA A 376 5.93 -14.75 -8.42
C ALA A 376 5.44 -13.56 -9.25
N LEU A 377 5.60 -13.58 -10.57
CA LEU A 377 5.11 -12.54 -11.46
C LEU A 377 3.59 -12.35 -11.34
N LEU A 378 2.82 -13.43 -11.50
CA LEU A 378 1.36 -13.34 -11.52
C LEU A 378 0.80 -12.87 -10.17
N SER A 379 1.27 -13.42 -9.05
CA SER A 379 0.83 -12.99 -7.72
C SER A 379 1.19 -11.52 -7.44
N SER A 380 2.32 -11.03 -7.95
CA SER A 380 2.77 -9.66 -7.74
C SER A 380 2.03 -8.65 -8.60
N ILE A 381 1.66 -9.03 -9.83
CA ILE A 381 0.78 -8.22 -10.69
C ILE A 381 -0.61 -8.11 -10.06
N ILE A 382 -1.15 -9.23 -9.57
CA ILE A 382 -2.43 -9.22 -8.86
C ILE A 382 -2.32 -8.38 -7.59
N PHE A 383 -1.23 -8.48 -6.82
CA PHE A 383 -0.99 -7.62 -5.66
C PHE A 383 -1.02 -6.13 -6.02
N ALA A 384 -0.24 -5.72 -7.02
CA ALA A 384 -0.19 -4.33 -7.47
C ALA A 384 -1.55 -3.83 -7.98
N ALA A 385 -2.30 -4.64 -8.73
CA ALA A 385 -3.60 -4.25 -9.28
C ALA A 385 -4.62 -3.81 -8.22
N PHE A 386 -4.49 -4.27 -6.97
CA PHE A 386 -5.37 -3.89 -5.86
C PHE A 386 -4.95 -2.60 -5.12
N HIS A 387 -3.85 -1.96 -5.53
CA HIS A 387 -3.38 -0.72 -4.91
C HIS A 387 -3.88 0.55 -5.60
N PHE A 388 -4.42 0.43 -6.81
CA PHE A 388 -5.02 1.55 -7.57
C PHE A 388 -4.12 2.77 -7.74
N TYR A 389 -2.80 2.54 -7.75
CA TYR A 389 -1.81 3.57 -8.01
C TYR A 389 -1.70 3.89 -9.50
N ASP A 390 -0.93 4.93 -9.79
CA ASP A 390 -0.49 5.22 -11.14
C ASP A 390 0.51 4.20 -11.68
N VAL A 391 0.95 4.38 -12.92
CA VAL A 391 1.84 3.44 -13.62
C VAL A 391 3.14 3.20 -12.84
N TYR A 392 3.71 4.26 -12.25
CA TYR A 392 4.92 4.16 -11.44
C TYR A 392 4.66 3.38 -10.15
N GLY A 393 3.61 3.73 -9.40
CA GLY A 393 3.25 3.06 -8.15
C GLY A 393 2.89 1.59 -8.35
N LEU A 394 2.16 1.25 -9.41
CA LEU A 394 1.86 -0.14 -9.77
C LEU A 394 3.13 -0.93 -10.08
N ALA A 395 4.07 -0.35 -10.82
CA ALA A 395 5.34 -1.00 -11.10
C ALA A 395 6.19 -1.18 -9.83
N SER A 396 6.24 -0.17 -8.94
CA SER A 396 6.98 -0.22 -7.68
C SER A 396 6.42 -1.32 -6.77
N VAL A 397 5.10 -1.35 -6.58
CA VAL A 397 4.41 -2.38 -5.79
C VAL A 397 4.55 -3.77 -6.41
N ALA A 398 4.55 -3.90 -7.75
CA ALA A 398 4.76 -5.19 -8.40
C ALA A 398 6.19 -5.71 -8.20
N ILE A 399 7.21 -4.85 -8.25
CA ILE A 399 8.62 -5.21 -7.98
C ILE A 399 8.80 -5.63 -6.53
N PHE A 400 8.25 -4.86 -5.59
CA PHE A 400 8.19 -5.22 -4.16
C PHE A 400 7.49 -6.58 -3.97
N GLY A 401 6.32 -6.71 -4.61
CA GLY A 401 5.54 -7.91 -4.86
C GLY A 401 6.41 -9.14 -5.08
N PHE A 402 7.22 -9.02 -6.13
CA PHE A 402 8.04 -10.09 -6.70
C PHE A 402 9.21 -10.45 -5.77
N ILE A 403 9.90 -9.45 -5.20
CA ILE A 403 10.99 -9.67 -4.25
C ILE A 403 10.49 -10.42 -3.01
N CYS A 404 9.34 -10.03 -2.46
CA CYS A 404 8.72 -10.71 -1.33
C CYS A 404 8.31 -12.17 -1.65
N ALA A 405 7.82 -12.44 -2.87
CA ALA A 405 7.55 -13.81 -3.30
C ALA A 405 8.82 -14.67 -3.37
N LEU A 406 9.93 -14.12 -3.90
CA LEU A 406 11.21 -14.81 -3.93
C LEU A 406 11.82 -15.00 -2.54
N LEU A 407 11.69 -14.00 -1.65
CA LEU A 407 12.10 -14.10 -0.25
C LEU A 407 11.35 -15.24 0.44
N TYR A 408 10.03 -15.32 0.25
CA TYR A 408 9.22 -16.41 0.78
C TYR A 408 9.66 -17.76 0.24
N GLN A 409 9.90 -17.87 -1.07
CA GLN A 409 10.35 -19.12 -1.69
C GLN A 409 11.71 -19.58 -1.17
N ALA A 410 12.65 -18.65 -0.96
CA ALA A 410 14.00 -18.97 -0.50
C ALA A 410 14.07 -19.39 0.98
N THR A 411 13.22 -18.77 1.81
CA THR A 411 13.24 -18.93 3.27
C THR A 411 12.20 -19.93 3.77
N GLY A 412 11.06 -20.02 3.09
CA GLY A 412 9.85 -20.69 3.59
C GLY A 412 9.23 -19.99 4.80
N SER A 413 9.56 -18.71 5.03
CA SER A 413 9.22 -17.96 6.23
C SER A 413 8.40 -16.73 5.88
N LEU A 414 7.12 -16.73 6.26
CA LEU A 414 6.27 -15.56 6.06
C LEU A 414 6.64 -14.41 6.99
N ILE A 415 7.15 -14.69 8.20
CA ILE A 415 7.53 -13.62 9.14
C ILE A 415 8.67 -12.74 8.60
N ASN A 416 9.60 -13.31 7.81
CA ASN A 416 10.63 -12.51 7.13
C ASN A 416 10.03 -11.58 6.06
N VAL A 417 9.01 -12.04 5.34
CA VAL A 417 8.33 -11.22 4.32
C VAL A 417 7.51 -10.12 4.97
N ILE A 418 6.75 -10.47 6.02
CA ILE A 418 5.99 -9.51 6.82
C ILE A 418 6.93 -8.43 7.37
N ALA A 419 8.07 -8.81 7.95
CA ALA A 419 9.03 -7.84 8.47
C ALA A 419 9.62 -6.93 7.39
N LEU A 420 9.94 -7.46 6.19
CA LEU A 420 10.38 -6.62 5.06
C LEU A 420 9.28 -5.65 4.63
N HIS A 421 8.03 -6.10 4.60
CA HIS A 421 6.88 -5.28 4.22
C HIS A 421 6.57 -4.19 5.25
N MET A 422 6.55 -4.54 6.54
CA MET A 422 6.42 -3.56 7.63
C MET A 422 7.51 -2.50 7.55
N LEU A 423 8.76 -2.91 7.30
CA LEU A 423 9.88 -1.99 7.14
C LEU A 423 9.71 -1.07 5.93
N TYR A 424 9.30 -1.63 4.77
CA TYR A 424 9.09 -0.86 3.55
C TYR A 424 7.96 0.16 3.72
N ASN A 425 6.81 -0.24 4.28
CA ASN A 425 5.69 0.67 4.51
C ASN A 425 6.04 1.76 5.53
N ALA A 426 6.70 1.41 6.63
CA ALA A 426 7.15 2.40 7.62
C ALA A 426 8.14 3.41 7.02
N SER A 427 8.98 2.99 6.07
CA SER A 427 9.95 3.87 5.41
C SER A 427 9.33 4.91 4.50
N ILE A 428 8.08 4.73 4.10
CA ILE A 428 7.33 5.64 3.22
C ILE A 428 6.36 6.48 4.06
N THR A 429 5.55 5.82 4.88
CA THR A 429 4.43 6.44 5.61
C THR A 429 4.86 7.33 6.77
N LEU A 430 5.94 6.98 7.49
CA LEU A 430 6.40 7.81 8.61
C LEU A 430 7.02 9.15 8.16
N PRO A 431 7.87 9.19 7.12
CA PRO A 431 8.33 10.46 6.55
C PRO A 431 7.19 11.34 6.05
N GLU A 432 6.23 10.77 5.31
CA GLU A 432 5.06 11.48 4.81
C GLU A 432 4.26 12.10 5.96
N TRP A 433 3.97 11.31 7.00
CA TRP A 433 3.27 11.81 8.17
C TRP A 433 4.02 12.95 8.86
N ALA A 434 5.33 12.80 9.06
CA ALA A 434 6.16 13.79 9.75
C ALA A 434 6.22 15.16 9.05
N VAL A 435 6.10 15.16 7.72
CA VAL A 435 6.15 16.38 6.90
C VAL A 435 4.75 16.98 6.72
N TYR A 436 3.75 16.16 6.37
CA TYR A 436 2.45 16.64 5.91
C TYR A 436 1.33 16.57 6.96
N HIS A 437 1.37 15.60 7.87
CA HIS A 437 0.27 15.32 8.80
C HIS A 437 0.56 15.67 10.26
N ALA A 438 1.83 15.86 10.59
CA ALA A 438 2.26 16.26 11.92
C ALA A 438 1.85 17.71 12.22
N PRO A 439 1.34 18.00 13.43
CA PRO A 439 1.06 19.37 13.86
C PRO A 439 2.28 20.28 13.75
N LEU A 440 2.06 21.53 13.35
CA LEU A 440 3.06 22.61 13.38
C LEU A 440 2.94 23.44 14.64
#